data_AF-G0GBX8-F1
#
_entry.id   AF-G0GBX8-F1
#
_cell.length_a   1.000
_cell.length_b   1.000
_cell.length_c   1.000
_cell.angle_alpha   90.00
_cell.angle_beta   90.00
_cell.angle_gamma   90.00
#
_symmetry.space_group_name_H-M   'P 1'
#
loop_
_entity.id
_entity.type
_entity.pdbx_description
1 polymer ?
#
loop_
_entity_poly.entity_id
_entity_poly.type
_entity_poly.pdbx_seq_one_letter_code
_entity_poly.pdbx_strand_id
1 'polypeptide(L)'
;MTILTAIFLLCYILIPGGGGVFQWYRWFRWRRRFYGSLLFPLWSPGKPLTGREWRFLGTVDSLVRDHYLWVRCNGLLVWVDLSRVLLHLLPGVEEDRLGGMEVLHAEDVHHLPSGASVYLAGRVREENGKIVLDPQSQPVLVLYSVPLHNLVHSVISSARSVNEFWNPLTLPFMGVGMLLLLLFGSVSIQTHYLEGLLSLTAAFLPVSVFFPPAVFGYYLHRKLWKMGKKALVTYEQATLPWKACRRRPEEGTSWEVGDRRYRMREEGASFVLEVREVETGAADPLLHGYTTPPYTRPSRMWWKGWGLLLLAALSLVLSVVIEGTLILMGVDYLMGG
;
A
#
# COMPACT_ATOMS: atom_id res chain seq x y z
N MET A 1 -19.84 -29.26 -14.26
CA MET A 1 -18.46 -28.70 -14.08
C MET A 1 -18.42 -27.17 -14.19
N THR A 2 -19.10 -26.55 -15.15
CA THR A 2 -19.04 -25.10 -15.40
C THR A 2 -19.44 -24.24 -14.20
N ILE A 3 -20.50 -24.64 -13.47
CA ILE A 3 -21.02 -23.90 -12.31
C ILE A 3 -20.00 -23.91 -11.15
N LEU A 4 -19.44 -25.08 -10.81
CA LEU A 4 -18.38 -25.21 -9.82
C LEU A 4 -17.20 -24.29 -10.14
N THR A 5 -16.70 -24.35 -11.38
CA THR A 5 -15.55 -23.55 -11.81
C THR A 5 -15.88 -22.05 -11.73
N ALA A 6 -17.08 -21.65 -12.13
CA ALA A 6 -17.51 -20.25 -12.05
C ALA A 6 -17.55 -19.74 -10.60
N ILE A 7 -18.16 -20.49 -9.68
CA ILE A 7 -18.23 -20.11 -8.25
C ILE A 7 -16.82 -20.01 -7.66
N PHE A 8 -15.99 -21.02 -7.90
CA PHE A 8 -14.62 -21.09 -7.39
C PHE A 8 -13.77 -19.91 -7.91
N LEU A 9 -13.76 -19.69 -9.23
CA LEU A 9 -12.99 -18.60 -9.83
C LEU A 9 -13.46 -17.24 -9.31
N LEU A 10 -14.78 -17.01 -9.24
CA LEU A 10 -15.31 -15.72 -8.81
C LEU A 10 -15.01 -15.43 -7.34
N CYS A 11 -15.37 -16.36 -6.45
CA CYS A 11 -15.37 -16.13 -5.00
C CYS A 11 -14.00 -16.27 -4.37
N TYR A 12 -13.13 -17.13 -4.90
CA TYR A 12 -11.83 -17.43 -4.30
C TYR A 12 -10.63 -16.83 -5.04
N ILE A 13 -10.77 -16.51 -6.34
CA ILE A 13 -9.66 -15.97 -7.13
C ILE A 13 -9.92 -14.52 -7.55
N LEU A 14 -10.97 -14.26 -8.33
CA LEU A 14 -11.15 -12.98 -9.01
C LEU A 14 -11.45 -11.85 -8.03
N ILE A 15 -12.36 -12.04 -7.08
CA ILE A 15 -12.74 -10.99 -6.14
C ILE A 15 -11.64 -10.76 -5.07
N PRO A 16 -11.14 -11.79 -4.37
CA PRO A 16 -10.02 -11.61 -3.44
C PRO A 16 -8.76 -11.09 -4.13
N GLY A 17 -8.39 -11.67 -5.28
CA GLY A 17 -7.21 -11.28 -6.04
C GLY A 17 -7.33 -9.88 -6.62
N GLY A 18 -8.48 -9.54 -7.22
CA GLY A 18 -8.77 -8.21 -7.74
C GLY A 18 -8.73 -7.14 -6.64
N GLY A 19 -9.31 -7.41 -5.47
CA GLY A 19 -9.24 -6.48 -4.35
C GLY A 19 -7.83 -6.34 -3.78
N GLY A 20 -7.03 -7.40 -3.75
CA GLY A 20 -5.61 -7.31 -3.38
C GLY A 20 -4.80 -6.43 -4.35
N VAL A 21 -4.98 -6.63 -5.66
CA VAL A 21 -4.35 -5.80 -6.70
C VAL A 21 -4.81 -4.33 -6.59
N PHE A 22 -6.09 -4.10 -6.30
CA PHE A 22 -6.63 -2.75 -6.13
C PHE A 22 -6.00 -2.03 -4.92
N GLN A 23 -5.90 -2.70 -3.77
CA GLN A 23 -5.28 -2.12 -2.58
C GLN A 23 -3.79 -1.84 -2.80
N TRP A 24 -3.09 -2.76 -3.48
CA TRP A 24 -1.71 -2.56 -3.90
C TRP A 24 -1.54 -1.34 -4.81
N TYR A 25 -2.40 -1.19 -5.83
CA TYR A 25 -2.37 -0.04 -6.74
C TYR A 25 -2.65 1.28 -6.01
N ARG A 26 -3.64 1.30 -5.11
CA ARG A 26 -3.94 2.46 -4.26
C ARG A 26 -2.73 2.88 -3.42
N TRP A 27 -2.10 1.92 -2.74
CA TRP A 27 -0.89 2.17 -1.96
C TRP A 27 0.22 2.75 -2.84
N PHE A 28 0.49 2.14 -3.99
CA PHE A 28 1.55 2.59 -4.88
C PHE A 28 1.32 4.00 -5.42
N ARG A 29 0.08 4.32 -5.81
CA ARG A 29 -0.31 5.65 -6.28
C ARG A 29 -0.16 6.69 -5.18
N TRP A 30 -0.65 6.38 -3.98
CA TRP A 30 -0.52 7.26 -2.83
C TRP A 30 0.96 7.49 -2.47
N ARG A 31 1.77 6.42 -2.44
CA ARG A 31 3.21 6.49 -2.12
C ARG A 31 3.96 7.40 -3.09
N ARG A 32 3.69 7.26 -4.40
CA ARG A 32 4.28 8.14 -5.42
C ARG A 32 3.92 9.60 -5.18
N ARG A 33 2.68 9.90 -4.79
CA ARG A 33 2.26 11.27 -4.46
C ARG A 33 2.95 11.80 -3.22
N PHE A 34 3.02 11.02 -2.14
CA PHE A 34 3.74 11.41 -0.93
C PHE A 34 5.22 11.70 -1.22
N TYR A 35 5.90 10.85 -2.02
CA TYR A 35 7.28 11.13 -2.43
C TYR A 35 7.41 12.35 -3.32
N GLY A 36 6.49 12.54 -4.29
CA GLY A 36 6.44 13.76 -5.09
C GLY A 36 6.27 15.00 -4.20
N SER A 37 5.45 14.90 -3.16
CA SER A 37 5.16 16.01 -2.27
C SER A 37 6.31 16.37 -1.33
N LEU A 38 7.27 15.47 -1.12
CA LEU A 38 8.52 15.79 -0.41
C LEU A 38 9.42 16.74 -1.20
N LEU A 39 9.26 16.81 -2.53
CA LEU A 39 10.00 17.71 -3.42
C LEU A 39 9.37 19.10 -3.50
N PHE A 40 8.14 19.27 -3.01
CA PHE A 40 7.49 20.58 -3.00
C PHE A 40 8.22 21.53 -2.04
N PRO A 41 8.35 22.82 -2.41
CA PRO A 41 8.94 23.80 -1.53
C PRO A 41 8.14 23.92 -0.24
N LEU A 42 8.83 24.04 0.89
CA LEU A 42 8.18 24.36 2.17
C LEU A 42 7.71 25.81 2.10
N TRP A 43 6.43 26.04 2.36
CA TRP A 43 5.89 27.39 2.37
C TRP A 43 6.47 28.20 3.54
N SER A 44 6.69 29.49 3.30
CA SER A 44 7.15 30.45 4.31
C SER A 44 6.43 31.79 4.10
N PRO A 45 6.17 32.56 5.17
CA PRO A 45 5.59 33.89 5.06
C PRO A 45 6.33 34.76 4.05
N GLY A 46 5.59 35.54 3.26
CA GLY A 46 6.13 36.40 2.21
C GLY A 46 6.31 35.73 0.84
N LYS A 47 6.13 34.41 0.72
CA LYS A 47 6.12 33.73 -0.59
C LYS A 47 4.71 33.70 -1.20
N PRO A 48 4.58 33.95 -2.53
CA PRO A 48 3.29 33.88 -3.20
C PRO A 48 2.73 32.45 -3.14
N LEU A 49 1.46 32.32 -2.73
CA LEU A 49 0.81 31.03 -2.50
C LEU A 49 0.27 30.39 -3.78
N THR A 50 -0.29 31.20 -4.68
CA THR A 50 -1.10 30.72 -5.80
C THR A 50 -0.26 30.17 -6.95
N GLY A 51 -0.79 29.14 -7.62
CA GLY A 51 -0.25 28.64 -8.90
C GLY A 51 0.91 27.64 -8.78
N ARG A 52 1.34 27.28 -7.56
CA ARG A 52 2.37 26.26 -7.32
C ARG A 52 1.92 25.25 -6.27
N GLU A 53 2.56 24.08 -6.29
CA GLU A 53 2.41 23.08 -5.24
C GLU A 53 3.34 23.43 -4.09
N TRP A 54 2.81 23.35 -2.88
CA TRP A 54 3.51 23.71 -1.65
C TRP A 54 3.42 22.57 -0.66
N ARG A 55 4.45 22.49 0.19
CA ARG A 55 4.41 21.71 1.41
C ARG A 55 4.18 22.64 2.60
N PHE A 56 3.31 22.23 3.49
CA PHE A 56 2.98 22.88 4.74
C PHE A 56 3.19 21.91 5.89
N LEU A 57 3.75 22.44 6.97
CA LEU A 57 3.89 21.76 8.25
C LEU A 57 3.18 22.64 9.26
N GLY A 58 2.29 22.05 10.04
CA GLY A 58 1.45 22.81 10.95
C GLY A 58 0.71 21.93 11.94
N THR A 59 -0.29 22.52 12.58
CA THR A 59 -1.15 21.85 13.53
C THR A 59 -2.62 22.05 13.15
N VAL A 60 -3.46 21.08 13.49
CA VAL A 60 -4.92 21.22 13.42
C VAL A 60 -5.31 22.32 14.41
N ASP A 61 -6.04 23.32 13.95
CA ASP A 61 -6.54 24.39 14.81
C ASP A 61 -7.92 24.00 15.36
N SER A 62 -8.86 23.78 14.45
CA SER A 62 -10.22 23.35 14.75
C SER A 62 -10.82 22.61 13.56
N LEU A 63 -11.73 21.69 13.86
CA LEU A 63 -12.66 21.19 12.86
C LEU A 63 -13.82 22.16 12.74
N VAL A 64 -14.14 22.60 11.53
CA VAL A 64 -15.27 23.46 11.28
C VAL A 64 -16.43 22.63 10.74
N ARG A 65 -17.66 23.08 11.04
CA ARG A 65 -18.87 22.53 10.42
C ARG A 65 -18.66 22.48 8.90
N ASP A 66 -19.23 21.47 8.24
CA ASP A 66 -19.16 21.25 6.78
C ASP A 66 -17.87 20.60 6.23
N HIS A 67 -17.27 19.66 6.98
CA HIS A 67 -16.12 18.86 6.53
C HIS A 67 -14.84 19.65 6.19
N TYR A 68 -14.69 20.87 6.71
CA TYR A 68 -13.46 21.64 6.56
C TYR A 68 -12.54 21.48 7.77
N LEU A 69 -11.29 21.08 7.50
CA LEU A 69 -10.21 21.08 8.48
C LEU A 69 -9.43 22.39 8.37
N TRP A 70 -9.26 23.09 9.48
CA TRP A 70 -8.39 24.26 9.54
C TRP A 70 -7.01 23.85 10.04
N VAL A 71 -6.00 24.07 9.20
CA VAL A 71 -4.61 23.76 9.50
C VAL A 71 -3.82 25.05 9.61
N ARG A 72 -3.22 25.29 10.78
CA ARG A 72 -2.38 26.45 11.05
C ARG A 72 -0.94 26.13 10.72
N CYS A 73 -0.35 26.85 9.75
CA CYS A 73 1.00 26.63 9.25
C CYS A 73 1.78 27.96 9.22
N ASN A 74 2.72 28.17 10.15
CA ASN A 74 3.57 29.37 10.18
C ASN A 74 2.80 30.71 10.06
N GLY A 75 1.66 30.82 10.76
CA GLY A 75 0.79 32.01 10.73
C GLY A 75 -0.22 32.05 9.58
N LEU A 76 -0.16 31.10 8.64
CA LEU A 76 -1.16 30.91 7.61
C LEU A 76 -2.24 29.93 8.08
N LEU A 77 -3.50 30.22 7.79
CA LEU A 77 -4.61 29.29 7.98
C LEU A 77 -4.97 28.67 6.63
N VAL A 78 -4.73 27.36 6.48
CA VAL A 78 -5.06 26.60 5.28
C VAL A 78 -6.33 25.78 5.54
N TRP A 79 -7.30 25.93 4.65
CA TRP A 79 -8.57 25.23 4.68
C TRP A 79 -8.49 23.98 3.82
N VAL A 80 -8.95 22.86 4.36
CA VAL A 80 -8.90 21.56 3.68
C VAL A 80 -10.30 20.97 3.66
N ASP A 81 -10.82 20.77 2.45
CA ASP A 81 -12.11 20.10 2.24
C ASP A 81 -11.92 18.58 2.33
N LEU A 82 -12.34 18.00 3.45
CA LEU A 82 -12.23 16.57 3.73
C LEU A 82 -13.22 15.72 2.95
N SER A 83 -14.25 16.32 2.33
CA SER A 83 -15.18 15.59 1.46
C SER A 83 -14.49 15.09 0.18
N ARG A 84 -13.37 15.72 -0.19
CA ARG A 84 -12.62 15.44 -1.43
C ARG A 84 -11.19 14.97 -1.20
N VAL A 85 -10.67 15.12 0.02
CA VAL A 85 -9.29 14.80 0.39
C VAL A 85 -9.27 13.69 1.44
N LEU A 86 -8.51 12.63 1.17
CA LEU A 86 -8.32 11.56 2.13
C LEU A 86 -7.33 11.98 3.21
N LEU A 87 -7.76 11.88 4.46
CA LEU A 87 -6.95 12.13 5.64
C LEU A 87 -6.25 10.84 6.04
N HIS A 88 -4.92 10.86 6.07
CA HIS A 88 -4.14 9.70 6.48
C HIS A 88 -3.65 9.89 7.92
N LEU A 89 -3.96 8.94 8.81
CA LEU A 89 -3.50 8.95 10.18
C LEU A 89 -2.26 8.05 10.31
N LEU A 90 -1.17 8.65 10.80
CA LEU A 90 0.04 7.93 11.14
C LEU A 90 0.01 7.56 12.62
N PRO A 91 -0.02 6.26 12.97
CA PRO A 91 -0.04 5.84 14.37
C PRO A 91 1.23 6.29 15.11
N GLY A 92 1.09 6.50 16.42
CA GLY A 92 2.20 6.86 17.29
C GLY A 92 3.24 5.74 17.43
N VAL A 93 4.45 6.07 17.88
CA VAL A 93 5.56 5.11 18.05
C VAL A 93 5.21 3.98 19.02
N GLU A 94 4.34 4.21 20.00
CA GLU A 94 3.90 3.18 20.96
C GLU A 94 2.85 2.21 20.38
N GLU A 95 2.14 2.61 19.31
CA GLU A 95 1.15 1.78 18.62
C GLU A 95 1.76 0.89 17.52
N ASP A 96 3.08 0.73 17.51
CA ASP A 96 3.86 -0.14 16.60
C ASP A 96 3.49 -1.64 16.70
N ARG A 97 2.44 -1.98 17.45
CA ARG A 97 1.83 -3.31 17.53
C ARG A 97 1.01 -3.67 16.30
N LEU A 98 1.47 -3.35 15.09
CA LEU A 98 0.87 -3.75 13.80
C LEU A 98 -0.13 -2.77 13.18
N GLY A 99 -0.12 -1.47 13.54
CA GLY A 99 -0.97 -0.48 12.87
C GLY A 99 -0.46 -0.13 11.47
N GLY A 100 -1.28 -0.33 10.44
CA GLY A 100 -1.07 0.31 9.14
C GLY A 100 -1.49 1.78 9.22
N MET A 101 -1.08 2.59 8.26
CA MET A 101 -1.62 3.94 8.11
C MET A 101 -3.13 3.83 7.87
N GLU A 102 -3.90 4.48 8.74
CA GLU A 102 -5.36 4.47 8.65
C GLU A 102 -5.82 5.60 7.74
N VAL A 103 -6.92 5.37 7.02
CA VAL A 103 -7.58 6.40 6.21
C VAL A 103 -8.82 6.81 6.98
N LEU A 104 -8.83 8.04 7.48
CA LEU A 104 -9.98 8.60 8.17
C LEU A 104 -10.93 9.20 7.12
N HIS A 105 -12.21 8.84 7.21
CA HIS A 105 -13.26 9.50 6.44
C HIS A 105 -13.64 10.82 7.13
N ALA A 106 -14.19 11.76 6.37
CA ALA A 106 -14.58 13.08 6.87
C ALA A 106 -15.49 13.03 8.10
N GLU A 107 -16.29 11.96 8.22
CA GLU A 107 -17.20 11.68 9.34
C GLU A 107 -16.46 11.27 10.62
N ASP A 108 -15.31 10.63 10.51
CA ASP A 108 -14.52 10.16 11.66
C ASP A 108 -13.65 11.28 12.26
N VAL A 109 -13.49 12.39 11.53
CA VAL A 109 -12.56 13.49 11.87
C VAL A 109 -13.07 14.32 13.05
N HIS A 110 -14.33 14.18 13.46
CA HIS A 110 -14.92 14.94 14.57
C HIS A 110 -14.20 14.77 15.92
N HIS A 111 -13.40 13.72 16.07
CA HIS A 111 -12.68 13.41 17.30
C HIS A 111 -11.21 13.87 17.30
N LEU A 112 -10.76 14.60 16.29
CA LEU A 112 -9.37 15.02 16.21
C LEU A 112 -9.02 16.09 17.25
N PRO A 113 -8.01 15.86 18.11
CA PRO A 113 -7.58 16.86 19.06
C PRO A 113 -7.03 18.08 18.32
N SER A 114 -7.44 19.26 18.77
CA SER A 114 -6.77 20.51 18.42
C SER A 114 -5.29 20.40 18.80
N GLY A 115 -4.41 20.93 17.97
CA GLY A 115 -2.96 20.84 18.13
C GLY A 115 -2.31 19.62 17.48
N ALA A 116 -3.08 18.68 16.91
CA ALA A 116 -2.52 17.52 16.22
C ALA A 116 -1.60 17.96 15.07
N SER A 117 -0.40 17.39 14.96
CA SER A 117 0.56 17.78 13.93
C SER A 117 0.13 17.25 12.56
N VAL A 118 0.22 18.10 11.54
CA VAL A 118 -0.23 17.83 10.18
C VAL A 118 0.87 18.11 9.18
N TYR A 119 1.07 17.17 8.28
CA TYR A 119 1.80 17.35 7.03
C TYR A 119 0.78 17.50 5.92
N LEU A 120 0.91 18.57 5.15
CA LEU A 120 -0.03 18.90 4.09
C LEU A 120 0.74 19.31 2.85
N ALA A 121 0.36 18.79 1.70
CA ALA A 121 1.05 19.12 0.47
C ALA A 121 0.13 19.06 -0.74
N GLY A 122 0.24 20.06 -1.60
CA GLY A 122 -0.60 20.20 -2.80
C GLY A 122 -0.65 21.64 -3.28
N ARG A 123 -1.44 21.87 -4.32
CA ARG A 123 -1.70 23.23 -4.84
C ARG A 123 -2.70 23.93 -3.93
N VAL A 124 -2.46 25.19 -3.63
CA VAL A 124 -3.42 26.04 -2.90
C VAL A 124 -4.03 27.07 -3.84
N ARG A 125 -5.28 27.41 -3.58
CA ARG A 125 -6.04 28.46 -4.26
C ARG A 125 -6.61 29.43 -3.24
N GLU A 126 -6.79 30.67 -3.64
CA GLU A 126 -7.52 31.64 -2.84
C GLU A 126 -8.99 31.61 -3.25
N GLU A 127 -9.88 31.45 -2.28
CA GLU A 127 -11.32 31.37 -2.47
C GLU A 127 -12.00 32.22 -1.39
N ASN A 128 -12.60 33.35 -1.79
CA ASN A 128 -13.25 34.30 -0.87
C ASN A 128 -12.33 34.79 0.27
N GLY A 129 -11.07 35.10 -0.05
CA GLY A 129 -10.06 35.53 0.94
C GLY A 129 -9.55 34.40 1.84
N LYS A 130 -9.92 33.14 1.58
CA LYS A 130 -9.44 31.96 2.31
C LYS A 130 -8.46 31.19 1.43
N ILE A 131 -7.40 30.67 2.04
CA ILE A 131 -6.47 29.77 1.35
C ILE A 131 -6.98 28.35 1.48
N VAL A 132 -7.43 27.78 0.37
CA VAL A 132 -8.01 26.45 0.29
C VAL A 132 -7.06 25.52 -0.47
N LEU A 133 -6.87 24.31 0.05
CA LEU A 133 -6.13 23.26 -0.65
C LEU A 133 -6.96 22.74 -1.83
N ASP A 134 -6.40 22.77 -3.03
CA ASP A 134 -7.08 22.36 -4.25
C ASP A 134 -7.23 20.83 -4.31
N PRO A 135 -8.45 20.28 -4.22
CA PRO A 135 -8.67 18.84 -4.28
C PRO A 135 -8.28 18.24 -5.64
N GLN A 136 -8.29 19.05 -6.72
CA GLN A 136 -7.92 18.57 -8.06
C GLN A 136 -6.42 18.23 -8.15
N SER A 137 -5.57 18.84 -7.32
CA SER A 137 -4.15 18.50 -7.23
C SER A 137 -3.89 17.17 -6.52
N GLN A 138 -4.92 16.48 -6.04
CA GLN A 138 -4.82 15.22 -5.30
C GLN A 138 -3.88 15.36 -4.10
N PRO A 139 -4.17 16.30 -3.19
CA PRO A 139 -3.26 16.67 -2.12
C PRO A 139 -2.99 15.50 -1.18
N VAL A 140 -1.84 15.59 -0.52
CA VAL A 140 -1.40 14.62 0.48
C VAL A 140 -1.58 15.25 1.86
N LEU A 141 -2.37 14.58 2.69
CA LEU A 141 -2.70 15.03 4.03
C LEU A 141 -2.39 13.90 5.01
N VAL A 142 -1.43 14.13 5.91
CA VAL A 142 -0.97 13.14 6.87
C VAL A 142 -0.96 13.75 8.27
N LEU A 143 -1.75 13.20 9.17
CA LEU A 143 -1.67 13.48 10.60
C LEU A 143 -0.59 12.62 11.21
N TYR A 144 0.21 13.20 12.10
CA TYR A 144 1.31 12.48 12.71
C TYR A 144 1.52 12.86 14.15
N SER A 145 1.90 11.87 14.96
CA SER A 145 2.30 12.05 16.36
C SER A 145 3.81 11.84 16.58
N VAL A 146 4.56 11.57 15.50
CA VAL A 146 6.00 11.30 15.56
C VAL A 146 6.82 12.57 15.35
N PRO A 147 8.06 12.66 15.85
CA PRO A 147 8.94 13.78 15.54
C PRO A 147 9.12 13.96 14.02
N LEU A 148 9.19 15.21 13.55
CA LEU A 148 9.27 15.53 12.11
C LEU A 148 10.43 14.81 11.38
N HIS A 149 11.57 14.63 12.04
CA HIS A 149 12.72 13.93 11.46
C HIS A 149 12.46 12.43 11.21
N ASN A 150 11.47 11.86 11.91
CA ASN A 150 11.03 10.47 11.73
C ASN A 150 9.76 10.38 10.87
N LEU A 151 9.12 11.50 10.51
CA LEU A 151 7.87 11.51 9.75
C LEU A 151 7.97 10.63 8.49
N VAL A 152 8.95 10.90 7.63
CA VAL A 152 9.11 10.15 6.37
C VAL A 152 9.31 8.66 6.65
N HIS A 153 10.18 8.30 7.59
CA HIS A 153 10.42 6.91 7.94
C HIS A 153 9.14 6.22 8.41
N SER A 154 8.43 6.83 9.36
CA SER A 154 7.19 6.29 9.92
C SER A 154 6.09 6.21 8.87
N VAL A 155 5.97 7.21 8.00
CA VAL A 155 5.01 7.21 6.90
C VAL A 155 5.29 6.07 5.94
N ILE A 156 6.55 5.85 5.56
CA ILE A 156 6.92 4.75 4.65
C ILE A 156 6.66 3.38 5.29
N SER A 157 7.06 3.21 6.55
CA SER A 157 6.89 1.95 7.27
C SER A 157 5.41 1.63 7.50
N SER A 158 4.57 2.64 7.75
CA SER A 158 3.16 2.49 8.09
C SER A 158 2.26 2.48 6.87
N ALA A 159 2.62 3.17 5.79
CA ALA A 159 1.81 3.26 4.58
C ALA A 159 1.54 1.89 3.94
N ARG A 160 2.48 0.96 4.06
CA ARG A 160 2.26 -0.40 3.59
C ARG A 160 1.32 -1.11 4.56
N SER A 161 0.11 -1.38 4.08
CA SER A 161 -0.93 -2.10 4.82
C SER A 161 -0.35 -3.37 5.45
N VAL A 162 -0.84 -3.68 6.65
CA VAL A 162 -0.41 -4.86 7.41
C VAL A 162 -0.83 -6.13 6.70
N ASN A 163 -1.85 -6.03 5.84
CA ASN A 163 -2.42 -7.14 5.12
C ASN A 163 -2.91 -6.72 3.72
N GLU A 164 -2.07 -6.91 2.70
CA GLU A 164 -2.43 -6.59 1.31
C GLU A 164 -3.46 -7.57 0.73
N PHE A 165 -3.63 -8.75 1.33
CA PHE A 165 -4.44 -9.84 0.80
C PHE A 165 -5.87 -9.88 1.33
N TRP A 166 -6.13 -9.15 2.42
CA TRP A 166 -7.44 -9.09 3.03
C TRP A 166 -8.06 -7.73 2.72
N ASN A 167 -8.87 -7.72 1.66
CA ASN A 167 -9.75 -6.60 1.40
C ASN A 167 -11.08 -6.83 2.18
N PRO A 168 -11.87 -5.78 2.44
CA PRO A 168 -13.14 -5.91 3.18
C PRO A 168 -14.13 -6.89 2.55
N LEU A 169 -14.02 -7.17 1.25
CA LEU A 169 -14.88 -8.09 0.51
C LEU A 169 -14.36 -9.53 0.54
N THR A 170 -13.09 -9.79 0.83
CA THR A 170 -12.51 -11.14 0.81
C THR A 170 -13.29 -12.09 1.70
N LEU A 171 -13.54 -11.70 2.97
CA LEU A 171 -14.20 -12.57 3.94
C LEU A 171 -15.67 -12.84 3.59
N PRO A 172 -16.52 -11.83 3.28
CA PRO A 172 -17.89 -12.08 2.83
C PRO A 172 -17.95 -12.98 1.59
N PHE A 173 -17.13 -12.73 0.57
CA PHE A 173 -17.18 -13.53 -0.66
C PHE A 173 -16.63 -14.94 -0.48
N MET A 174 -15.63 -15.14 0.38
CA MET A 174 -15.22 -16.50 0.76
C MET A 174 -16.34 -17.26 1.46
N GLY A 175 -17.07 -16.60 2.37
CA GLY A 175 -18.23 -17.20 3.05
C GLY A 175 -19.37 -17.56 2.09
N VAL A 176 -19.72 -16.65 1.18
CA VAL A 176 -20.73 -16.89 0.14
C VAL A 176 -20.28 -18.01 -0.80
N GLY A 177 -19.02 -18.00 -1.24
CA GLY A 177 -18.45 -19.05 -2.10
C GLY A 177 -18.50 -20.44 -1.44
N MET A 178 -18.14 -20.51 -0.15
CA MET A 178 -18.23 -21.74 0.65
C MET A 178 -19.68 -22.24 0.70
N LEU A 179 -20.64 -21.37 1.03
CA LEU A 179 -22.06 -21.75 1.10
C LEU A 179 -22.58 -22.25 -0.26
N LEU A 180 -22.28 -21.53 -1.35
CA LEU A 180 -22.72 -21.91 -2.69
C LEU A 180 -22.13 -23.26 -3.13
N LEU A 181 -20.86 -23.53 -2.81
CA LEU A 181 -20.22 -24.81 -3.11
C LEU A 181 -20.75 -25.96 -2.23
N LEU A 182 -21.13 -25.69 -0.97
CA LEU A 182 -21.81 -26.70 -0.14
C LEU A 182 -23.17 -27.07 -0.73
N LEU A 183 -23.98 -26.08 -1.07
CA LEU A 183 -25.31 -26.29 -1.66
C LEU A 183 -25.20 -27.02 -3.01
N PHE A 184 -24.34 -26.53 -3.91
CA PHE A 184 -24.10 -27.17 -5.20
C PHE A 184 -23.58 -28.60 -5.05
N GLY A 185 -22.66 -28.82 -4.11
CA GLY A 185 -22.11 -30.14 -3.83
C GLY A 185 -23.15 -31.13 -3.31
N SER A 186 -24.01 -30.68 -2.38
CA SER A 186 -25.06 -31.52 -1.78
C SER A 186 -26.10 -32.00 -2.80
N VAL A 187 -26.46 -31.17 -3.77
CA VAL A 187 -27.38 -31.54 -4.85
C VAL A 187 -26.68 -32.41 -5.89
N SER A 188 -25.45 -32.03 -6.26
CA SER A 188 -24.73 -32.70 -7.36
C SER A 188 -24.19 -34.06 -6.99
N ILE A 189 -24.00 -34.41 -5.72
CA ILE A 189 -23.41 -35.70 -5.34
C ILE A 189 -24.28 -36.90 -5.76
N GLN A 190 -25.60 -36.71 -5.89
CA GLN A 190 -26.54 -37.76 -6.29
C GLN A 190 -26.51 -38.03 -7.80
N THR A 191 -26.27 -37.00 -8.62
CA THR A 191 -26.35 -37.08 -10.09
C THR A 191 -24.97 -37.10 -10.75
N HIS A 192 -24.04 -36.33 -10.21
CA HIS A 192 -22.68 -36.13 -10.69
C HIS A 192 -21.70 -36.23 -9.52
N TYR A 193 -21.48 -37.46 -9.04
CA TYR A 193 -20.70 -37.74 -7.82
C TYR A 193 -19.37 -36.98 -7.74
N LEU A 194 -18.57 -36.99 -8.82
CA LEU A 194 -17.29 -36.28 -8.87
C LEU A 194 -17.45 -34.75 -8.73
N GLU A 195 -18.47 -34.15 -9.34
CA GLU A 195 -18.76 -32.71 -9.18
C GLU A 195 -19.16 -32.38 -7.76
N GLY A 196 -20.03 -33.22 -7.18
CA GLY A 196 -20.44 -33.12 -5.78
C GLY A 196 -19.24 -33.14 -4.84
N LEU A 197 -18.37 -34.15 -4.99
CA LEU A 197 -17.19 -34.33 -4.15
C LEU A 197 -16.18 -33.17 -4.29
N LEU A 198 -15.89 -32.73 -5.51
CA LEU A 198 -15.01 -31.58 -5.77
C LEU A 198 -15.58 -30.29 -5.17
N SER A 199 -16.89 -30.07 -5.29
CA SER A 199 -17.55 -28.90 -4.73
C SER A 199 -17.46 -28.86 -3.22
N LEU A 200 -17.78 -29.99 -2.56
CA LEU A 200 -17.69 -30.11 -1.11
C LEU A 200 -16.24 -29.90 -0.65
N THR A 201 -15.26 -30.51 -1.31
CA THR A 201 -13.84 -30.33 -1.02
C THR A 201 -13.44 -28.85 -1.15
N ALA A 202 -13.82 -28.19 -2.24
CA ALA A 202 -13.53 -26.78 -2.49
C ALA A 202 -14.23 -25.85 -1.49
N ALA A 203 -15.40 -26.22 -0.98
CA ALA A 203 -16.12 -25.45 0.03
C ALA A 203 -15.34 -25.33 1.34
N PHE A 204 -14.57 -26.35 1.72
CA PHE A 204 -13.75 -26.34 2.94
C PHE A 204 -12.37 -25.68 2.75
N LEU A 205 -12.04 -25.21 1.55
CA LEU A 205 -10.75 -24.58 1.27
C LEU A 205 -10.47 -23.33 2.13
N PRO A 206 -11.42 -22.43 2.45
CA PRO A 206 -11.19 -21.34 3.39
C PRO A 206 -10.86 -21.82 4.81
N VAL A 207 -11.50 -22.91 5.25
CA VAL A 207 -11.23 -23.53 6.56
C VAL A 207 -9.84 -24.15 6.59
N SER A 208 -9.29 -24.51 5.42
CA SER A 208 -7.96 -25.11 5.35
C SER A 208 -6.83 -24.22 5.89
N VAL A 209 -7.07 -22.91 5.95
CA VAL A 209 -6.16 -21.92 6.53
C VAL A 209 -5.88 -22.17 8.02
N PHE A 210 -6.80 -22.85 8.71
CA PHE A 210 -6.65 -23.20 10.13
C PHE A 210 -5.85 -24.49 10.37
N PHE A 211 -5.52 -25.26 9.33
CA PHE A 211 -4.69 -26.46 9.51
C PHE A 211 -3.23 -26.08 9.80
N PRO A 212 -2.49 -26.91 10.56
CA PRO A 212 -1.10 -26.62 10.96
C PRO A 212 -0.16 -26.21 9.82
N PRO A 213 -0.21 -26.81 8.60
CA PRO A 213 0.63 -26.38 7.48
C PRO A 213 0.34 -24.95 7.04
N ALA A 214 -0.93 -24.55 7.00
CA ALA A 214 -1.33 -23.20 6.63
C ALA A 214 -0.97 -22.18 7.72
N VAL A 215 -1.11 -22.55 8.99
CA VAL A 215 -0.65 -21.73 10.12
C VAL A 215 0.86 -21.51 10.05
N PHE A 216 1.64 -22.55 9.79
CA PHE A 216 3.09 -22.43 9.57
C PHE A 216 3.41 -21.51 8.38
N GLY A 217 2.74 -21.71 7.25
CA GLY A 217 2.87 -20.86 6.07
C GLY A 217 2.54 -19.39 6.36
N TYR A 218 1.50 -19.13 7.15
CA TYR A 218 1.14 -17.78 7.60
C TYR A 218 2.26 -17.13 8.44
N TYR A 219 2.85 -17.85 9.39
CA TYR A 219 3.96 -17.32 10.18
C TYR A 219 5.23 -17.08 9.35
N LEU A 220 5.56 -17.99 8.44
CA LEU A 220 6.68 -17.83 7.52
C LEU A 220 6.46 -16.61 6.61
N HIS A 221 5.27 -16.50 6.01
CA HIS A 221 4.87 -15.34 5.23
C HIS A 221 5.00 -14.06 6.04
N ARG A 222 4.47 -14.02 7.27
CA ARG A 222 4.55 -12.84 8.16
C ARG A 222 5.99 -12.47 8.52
N LYS A 223 6.87 -13.46 8.70
CA LYS A 223 8.30 -13.23 8.95
C LYS A 223 8.97 -12.61 7.72
N LEU A 224 8.79 -13.21 6.55
CA LEU A 224 9.32 -12.70 5.27
C LEU A 224 8.78 -11.31 4.95
N TRP A 225 7.50 -11.06 5.27
CA TRP A 225 6.86 -9.76 5.12
C TRP A 225 7.53 -8.68 5.95
N LYS A 226 7.75 -8.95 7.25
CA LYS A 226 8.45 -8.03 8.14
C LYS A 226 9.87 -7.74 7.66
N MET A 227 10.58 -8.78 7.18
CA MET A 227 11.93 -8.62 6.61
C MET A 227 11.89 -7.73 5.35
N GLY A 228 10.95 -7.99 4.44
CA GLY A 228 10.77 -7.19 3.23
C GLY A 228 10.40 -5.74 3.51
N LYS A 229 9.53 -5.48 4.51
CA LYS A 229 9.21 -4.11 4.97
C LYS A 229 10.46 -3.39 5.48
N LYS A 230 11.25 -4.03 6.35
CA LYS A 230 12.49 -3.45 6.87
C LYS A 230 13.48 -3.13 5.75
N ALA A 231 13.73 -4.09 4.86
CA ALA A 231 14.64 -3.90 3.73
C ALA A 231 14.21 -2.75 2.80
N LEU A 232 12.90 -2.65 2.50
CA LEU A 232 12.36 -1.55 1.70
C LEU A 232 12.57 -0.19 2.37
N VAL A 233 12.25 -0.08 3.66
CA VAL A 233 12.42 1.16 4.43
C VAL A 233 13.88 1.59 4.42
N THR A 234 14.81 0.66 4.69
CA THR A 234 16.24 0.93 4.66
C THR A 234 16.70 1.39 3.27
N TYR A 235 16.26 0.71 2.21
CA TYR A 235 16.57 1.09 0.84
C TYR A 235 16.05 2.50 0.49
N GLU A 236 14.81 2.82 0.85
CA GLU A 236 14.20 4.11 0.57
C GLU A 236 14.84 5.23 1.39
N GLN A 237 15.25 4.98 2.65
CA GLN A 237 16.04 5.93 3.43
C GLN A 237 17.40 6.25 2.79
N ALA A 238 18.06 5.24 2.20
CA ALA A 238 19.32 5.43 1.51
C ALA A 238 19.16 6.21 0.19
N THR A 239 18.03 6.04 -0.49
CA THR A 239 17.77 6.61 -1.81
C THR A 239 17.13 8.01 -1.76
N LEU A 240 16.32 8.28 -0.74
CA LEU A 240 15.60 9.55 -0.64
C LEU A 240 16.58 10.69 -0.30
N PRO A 241 16.41 11.88 -0.89
CA PRO A 241 17.17 13.08 -0.53
C PRO A 241 16.68 13.65 0.81
N TRP A 242 16.63 12.82 1.86
CA TRP A 242 16.10 13.17 3.17
C TRP A 242 16.89 14.31 3.83
N LYS A 243 18.18 14.44 3.49
CA LYS A 243 19.01 15.58 3.92
C LYS A 243 18.47 16.92 3.42
N ALA A 244 17.86 16.98 2.23
CA ALA A 244 17.19 18.16 1.69
C ALA A 244 15.87 18.49 2.42
N CYS A 245 15.26 17.52 3.08
CA CYS A 245 14.04 17.73 3.88
C CYS A 245 14.30 18.20 5.32
N ARG A 246 15.52 18.04 5.85
CA ARG A 246 15.84 18.31 7.26
C ARG A 246 16.30 19.74 7.54
N ARG A 247 16.86 20.43 6.54
CA ARG A 247 17.29 21.83 6.66
C ARG A 247 16.45 22.67 5.71
N ARG A 248 16.16 23.91 6.11
CA ARG A 248 15.95 24.99 5.14
C ARG A 248 17.17 24.90 4.22
N PRO A 249 17.04 24.56 2.93
CA PRO A 249 18.22 24.44 2.09
C PRO A 249 18.89 25.81 2.10
N GLU A 250 20.04 25.89 2.76
CA GLU A 250 20.89 27.08 2.67
C GLU A 250 21.40 27.10 1.23
N GLU A 251 21.24 28.24 0.58
CA GLU A 251 21.64 28.43 -0.81
C GLU A 251 23.07 27.92 -1.02
N GLY A 252 23.27 27.05 -2.02
CA GLY A 252 24.60 26.47 -2.30
C GLY A 252 24.95 25.18 -1.55
N THR A 253 24.09 24.65 -0.67
CA THR A 253 24.30 23.29 -0.14
C THR A 253 24.25 22.26 -1.27
N SER A 254 25.29 21.43 -1.34
CA SER A 254 25.37 20.28 -2.24
C SER A 254 25.41 19.00 -1.43
N TRP A 255 24.80 17.94 -1.96
CA TRP A 255 24.85 16.61 -1.36
C TRP A 255 25.03 15.56 -2.45
N GLU A 256 25.81 14.54 -2.11
CA GLU A 256 26.07 13.39 -2.98
C GLU A 256 25.18 12.23 -2.55
N VAL A 257 24.52 11.60 -3.53
CA VAL A 257 23.75 10.37 -3.34
C VAL A 257 24.11 9.43 -4.49
N GLY A 258 24.91 8.40 -4.19
CA GLY A 258 25.56 7.58 -5.22
C GLY A 258 26.50 8.42 -6.10
N ASP A 259 26.48 8.20 -7.41
CA ASP A 259 27.33 8.90 -8.39
C ASP A 259 26.79 10.29 -8.81
N ARG A 260 25.77 10.78 -8.10
CA ARG A 260 25.07 12.03 -8.44
C ARG A 260 25.25 13.05 -7.33
N ARG A 261 25.75 14.23 -7.70
CA ARG A 261 25.79 15.40 -6.83
C ARG A 261 24.57 16.26 -7.14
N TYR A 262 23.74 16.42 -6.14
CA TYR A 262 22.59 17.29 -6.17
C TYR A 262 23.01 18.63 -5.58
N ARG A 263 22.85 19.71 -6.34
CA ARG A 263 23.08 21.06 -5.87
C ARG A 263 21.79 21.84 -6.00
N MET A 264 21.32 22.44 -4.91
CA MET A 264 20.17 23.32 -4.97
C MET A 264 20.65 24.71 -5.36
N ARG A 265 20.16 25.23 -6.48
CA ARG A 265 20.45 26.58 -6.96
C ARG A 265 19.17 27.39 -6.93
N GLU A 266 19.23 28.60 -6.38
CA GLU A 266 18.13 29.55 -6.47
C GLU A 266 18.17 30.20 -7.87
N GLU A 267 17.11 29.99 -8.66
CA GLU A 267 16.88 30.70 -9.92
C GLU A 267 15.60 31.52 -9.76
N GLY A 268 15.79 32.79 -9.42
CA GLY A 268 14.70 33.73 -9.15
C GLY A 268 13.88 33.30 -7.93
N ALA A 269 12.58 33.07 -8.13
CA ALA A 269 11.66 32.62 -7.06
C ALA A 269 11.51 31.09 -6.99
N SER A 270 12.41 30.33 -7.62
CA SER A 270 12.38 28.86 -7.70
C SER A 270 13.70 28.27 -7.24
N PHE A 271 13.64 27.11 -6.59
CA PHE A 271 14.81 26.28 -6.37
C PHE A 271 14.90 25.27 -7.51
N VAL A 272 15.99 25.29 -8.24
CA VAL A 272 16.31 24.28 -9.26
C VAL A 272 17.27 23.28 -8.63
N LEU A 273 16.92 22.01 -8.72
CA LEU A 273 17.80 20.92 -8.32
C LEU A 273 18.73 20.64 -9.51
N GLU A 274 19.93 21.20 -9.49
CA GLU A 274 20.97 20.89 -10.46
C GLU A 274 21.53 19.51 -10.12
N VAL A 275 21.28 18.53 -10.97
CA VAL A 275 21.87 17.19 -10.86
C VAL A 275 23.09 17.15 -11.74
N ARG A 276 24.28 17.14 -11.15
CA ARG A 276 25.52 16.84 -11.88
C ARG A 276 25.90 15.39 -11.61
N GLU A 277 26.13 14.63 -12.67
CA GLU A 277 26.88 13.39 -12.55
C GLU A 277 28.29 13.75 -12.08
N VAL A 278 28.73 13.13 -11.00
CA VAL A 278 30.10 13.30 -10.54
C VAL A 278 30.95 12.55 -11.55
N GLU A 279 31.80 13.27 -12.30
CA GLU A 279 32.86 12.65 -13.09
C GLU A 279 33.84 11.98 -12.10
N THR A 280 33.52 10.76 -11.69
CA THR A 280 34.42 9.92 -10.92
C THR A 280 35.55 9.48 -11.85
N GLY A 281 36.63 10.25 -11.86
CA GLY A 281 37.93 9.76 -12.28
C GLY A 281 38.30 8.55 -11.42
N ALA A 282 38.59 7.42 -12.08
CA ALA A 282 38.77 6.08 -11.52
C ALA A 282 37.45 5.42 -11.04
N ALA A 283 36.88 4.66 -11.97
CA ALA A 283 35.80 3.72 -11.72
C ALA A 283 36.22 2.71 -10.65
N ASP A 284 35.56 2.75 -9.50
CA ASP A 284 35.46 1.61 -8.61
C ASP A 284 34.49 0.61 -9.28
N PRO A 285 34.93 -0.58 -9.73
CA PRO A 285 34.12 -1.48 -10.55
C PRO A 285 32.92 -2.09 -9.80
N LEU A 286 32.68 -1.71 -8.55
CA LEU A 286 31.53 -2.16 -7.74
C LEU A 286 30.31 -1.21 -7.80
N LEU A 287 30.40 -0.05 -8.46
CA LEU A 287 29.32 0.95 -8.49
C LEU A 287 28.67 1.15 -9.88
N HIS A 288 29.15 0.47 -10.93
CA HIS A 288 28.51 0.47 -12.24
C HIS A 288 27.18 -0.31 -12.24
N GLY A 289 26.13 0.37 -11.80
CA GLY A 289 24.77 -0.18 -11.78
C GLY A 289 23.70 0.73 -11.20
N TYR A 290 23.89 2.06 -11.17
CA TYR A 290 22.85 2.98 -10.70
C TYR A 290 22.38 3.94 -11.80
N THR A 291 22.08 3.39 -12.98
CA THR A 291 20.87 3.87 -13.65
C THR A 291 19.74 3.60 -12.66
N THR A 292 18.83 4.56 -12.42
CA THR A 292 17.54 4.22 -11.81
C THR A 292 17.10 2.95 -12.51
N PRO A 293 16.99 1.77 -11.84
CA PRO A 293 16.53 0.60 -12.55
C PRO A 293 15.22 1.07 -13.18
N PRO A 294 15.01 0.89 -14.49
CA PRO A 294 13.67 1.05 -15.03
C PRO A 294 12.83 0.22 -14.08
N TYR A 295 11.98 0.86 -13.27
CA TYR A 295 11.32 0.20 -12.15
C TYR A 295 10.62 -0.98 -12.79
N THR A 296 11.24 -2.15 -12.68
CA THR A 296 10.96 -3.21 -13.64
C THR A 296 9.50 -3.52 -13.36
N ARG A 297 8.68 -3.54 -14.43
CA ARG A 297 7.37 -4.17 -14.38
C ARG A 297 7.49 -5.38 -13.45
N PRO A 298 6.58 -5.48 -12.47
CA PRO A 298 6.77 -6.20 -11.22
C PRO A 298 7.67 -7.40 -11.44
N SER A 299 8.82 -7.41 -10.75
CA SER A 299 9.85 -8.45 -10.88
C SER A 299 9.15 -9.79 -11.11
N ARG A 300 9.47 -10.46 -12.23
CA ARG A 300 8.97 -11.81 -12.58
C ARG A 300 8.98 -12.77 -11.39
N MET A 301 9.81 -12.51 -10.38
CA MET A 301 9.90 -13.22 -9.11
C MET A 301 8.58 -13.29 -8.31
N TRP A 302 7.75 -12.23 -8.30
CA TRP A 302 6.46 -12.27 -7.59
C TRP A 302 5.44 -13.17 -8.29
N TRP A 303 5.33 -13.07 -9.62
CA TRP A 303 4.53 -14.01 -10.42
C TRP A 303 5.07 -15.44 -10.37
N LYS A 304 6.40 -15.62 -10.27
CA LYS A 304 7.00 -16.95 -10.11
C LYS A 304 6.70 -17.56 -8.74
N GLY A 305 6.75 -16.79 -7.66
CA GLY A 305 6.43 -17.27 -6.31
C GLY A 305 4.96 -17.67 -6.17
N TRP A 306 4.05 -16.83 -6.67
CA TRP A 306 2.62 -17.14 -6.72
C TRP A 306 2.30 -18.27 -7.70
N GLY A 307 2.97 -18.30 -8.86
CA GLY A 307 2.85 -19.40 -9.81
C GLY A 307 3.26 -20.73 -9.19
N LEU A 308 4.35 -20.77 -8.41
CA LEU A 308 4.81 -21.97 -7.71
C LEU A 308 3.85 -22.38 -6.58
N LEU A 309 3.33 -21.43 -5.79
CA LEU A 309 2.32 -21.73 -4.76
C LEU A 309 1.00 -22.21 -5.36
N LEU A 310 0.57 -21.61 -6.47
CA LEU A 310 -0.63 -22.01 -7.20
C LEU A 310 -0.44 -23.39 -7.83
N LEU A 311 0.73 -23.68 -8.41
CA LEU A 311 1.10 -25.00 -8.92
C LEU A 311 1.17 -26.06 -7.82
N ALA A 312 1.71 -25.72 -6.64
CA ALA A 312 1.76 -26.63 -5.49
C ALA A 312 0.34 -26.92 -4.94
N ALA A 313 -0.51 -25.90 -4.84
CA ALA A 313 -1.90 -26.07 -4.45
C ALA A 313 -2.68 -26.89 -5.48
N LEU A 314 -2.50 -26.63 -6.78
CA LEU A 314 -3.05 -27.43 -7.87
C LEU A 314 -2.56 -28.87 -7.83
N SER A 315 -1.26 -29.09 -7.58
CA SER A 315 -0.67 -30.42 -7.43
C SER A 315 -1.26 -31.18 -6.25
N LEU A 316 -1.50 -30.53 -5.11
CA LEU A 316 -2.10 -31.15 -3.93
C LEU A 316 -3.55 -31.55 -4.22
N VAL A 317 -4.33 -30.65 -4.83
CA VAL A 317 -5.71 -30.94 -5.25
C VAL A 317 -5.73 -32.08 -6.26
N LEU A 318 -4.83 -32.08 -7.25
CA LEU A 318 -4.72 -33.15 -8.24
C LEU A 318 -4.39 -34.49 -7.58
N SER A 319 -3.47 -34.50 -6.60
CA SER A 319 -3.10 -35.71 -5.86
C SER A 319 -4.29 -36.30 -5.11
N VAL A 320 -5.06 -35.47 -4.39
CA VAL A 320 -6.26 -35.91 -3.65
C VAL A 320 -7.33 -36.45 -4.61
N VAL A 321 -7.50 -35.81 -5.77
CA VAL A 321 -8.46 -36.26 -6.77
C VAL A 321 -8.05 -37.60 -7.38
N ILE A 322 -6.76 -37.77 -7.72
CA ILE A 322 -6.22 -39.01 -8.30
C ILE A 322 -6.30 -40.16 -7.30
N GLU A 323 -5.91 -39.96 -6.04
CA GLU A 323 -6.04 -40.99 -5.01
C GLU A 323 -7.52 -41.36 -4.78
N GLY A 324 -8.41 -40.36 -4.76
CA GLY A 324 -9.85 -40.60 -4.65
C GLY A 324 -10.41 -41.42 -5.80
N THR A 325 -10.04 -41.15 -7.06
CA THR A 325 -10.49 -41.94 -8.22
C THR A 325 -9.87 -43.33 -8.26
N LEU A 326 -8.62 -43.51 -7.88
CA LEU A 326 -7.98 -44.83 -7.82
C LEU A 326 -8.62 -45.73 -6.75
N ILE A 327 -8.99 -45.18 -5.60
CA ILE A 327 -9.71 -45.93 -4.56
C ILE A 327 -11.07 -46.38 -5.09
N LEU A 328 -11.80 -45.50 -5.78
CA LEU A 328 -13.11 -45.84 -6.35
C LEU A 328 -13.01 -46.91 -7.45
N MET A 329 -12.03 -46.80 -8.34
CA MET A 329 -11.77 -47.84 -9.35
C MET A 329 -11.38 -49.19 -8.73
N GLY A 330 -10.63 -49.17 -7.63
CA GLY A 330 -10.29 -50.39 -6.88
C GLY A 330 -11.50 -51.03 -6.21
N VAL A 331 -12.45 -50.25 -5.70
CA VAL A 331 -13.69 -50.74 -5.09
C VAL A 331 -14.62 -51.36 -6.14
N ASP A 332 -14.78 -50.72 -7.30
CA ASP A 332 -15.58 -51.30 -8.40
C ASP A 332 -14.98 -52.61 -8.92
N TYR A 333 -13.64 -52.71 -8.97
CA TYR A 333 -12.95 -53.94 -9.38
C TYR A 333 -13.10 -55.08 -8.35
N LEU A 334 -13.20 -54.75 -7.05
CA LEU A 334 -13.38 -55.73 -5.98
C LEU A 334 -14.84 -56.16 -5.79
N MET A 335 -15.82 -55.34 -6.19
CA MET A 335 -17.25 -55.67 -6.10
C MET A 335 -17.84 -56.23 -7.41
N GLY A 336 -17.08 -56.18 -8.51
CA GLY A 336 -17.49 -56.64 -9.85
C GLY A 336 -17.01 -58.05 -10.25
N GLY A 337 -16.40 -58.82 -9.35
CA GLY A 337 -16.05 -60.23 -9.54
C GLY A 337 -16.62 -61.08 -8.41
#